data_AF-A0A3N5MZU4-F1
#
_entry.id   AF-A0A3N5MZU4-F1
#
_cell.length_a   1.000
_cell.length_b   1.000
_cell.length_c   1.000
_cell.angle_alpha   90.00
_cell.angle_beta   90.00
_cell.angle_gamma   90.00
#
_symmetry.space_group_name_H-M   'P 1'
#
loop_
_entity.id
_entity.type
_entity.pdbx_description
1 polymer ?
#
loop_
_entity_poly.entity_id
_entity_poly.type
_entity_poly.pdbx_seq_one_letter_code
_entity_poly.pdbx_strand_id
1 'polypeptide(L)'
;MSLPRISVVGALALSGSALCLLALAPLGCRLGWGSYGLSLYRLIPISGIIAAVAVLLSVLTLALAWSRLRARDLVLLCAALVLGGALVYVPGQYALRRSTLPAIHDITTDTVNPPQFSAVLAARANERAASVDDRSPQLAQLQQAAYPDLTPITTQVSKAKAFQEALGVAKSMPGWIIVASDADA
;
A
#
# COMPACT_ATOMS: atom_id res chain seq x y z
N MET A 1 39.19 8.68 -18.78
CA MET A 1 38.15 9.69 -18.46
C MET A 1 36.73 9.18 -18.84
N SER A 2 36.27 8.07 -18.24
CA SER A 2 34.95 7.46 -18.52
C SER A 2 33.90 7.69 -17.42
N LEU A 3 34.32 8.22 -16.27
CA LEU A 3 33.50 8.44 -15.07
C LEU A 3 32.13 9.11 -15.32
N PRO A 4 32.01 10.22 -16.08
CA PRO A 4 30.72 10.88 -16.28
C PRO A 4 29.75 10.08 -17.16
N ARG A 5 30.26 9.27 -18.11
CA ARG A 5 29.40 8.40 -18.94
C ARG A 5 28.84 7.24 -18.12
N ILE A 6 29.68 6.66 -17.25
CA ILE A 6 29.27 5.56 -16.37
C ILE A 6 28.19 6.06 -15.39
N SER A 7 28.32 7.26 -14.85
CA SER A 7 27.33 7.81 -13.92
C SER A 7 26.00 8.17 -14.58
N VAL A 8 25.99 8.66 -15.83
CA VAL A 8 24.74 8.89 -16.61
C VAL A 8 23.99 7.59 -16.85
N VAL A 9 24.70 6.56 -17.34
CA VAL A 9 24.09 5.23 -17.57
C VAL A 9 23.62 4.62 -16.27
N GLY A 10 24.42 4.74 -15.20
CA GLY A 10 24.07 4.28 -13.86
C GLY A 10 22.79 4.94 -13.33
N ALA A 11 22.66 6.27 -13.46
CA ALA A 11 21.48 7.00 -13.00
C ALA A 11 20.21 6.55 -13.74
N LEU A 12 20.27 6.40 -15.07
CA LEU A 12 19.13 5.91 -15.86
C LEU A 12 18.76 4.47 -15.53
N ALA A 13 19.76 3.60 -15.39
CA ALA A 13 19.54 2.19 -15.04
C ALA A 13 18.89 2.05 -13.65
N LEU A 14 19.33 2.85 -12.67
CA LEU A 14 18.74 2.88 -11.34
C LEU A 14 17.30 3.41 -11.38
N SER A 15 17.03 4.53 -12.08
CA SER A 15 15.66 5.05 -12.20
C SER A 15 14.73 4.06 -12.91
N GLY A 16 15.19 3.39 -13.97
CA GLY A 16 14.42 2.34 -14.65
C GLY A 16 14.15 1.13 -13.74
N SER A 17 15.16 0.68 -12.98
CA SER A 17 15.01 -0.42 -12.04
C SER A 17 14.03 -0.09 -10.91
N ALA A 18 14.11 1.13 -10.37
CA ALA A 18 13.18 1.63 -9.36
C ALA A 18 11.74 1.66 -9.90
N LEU A 19 11.52 2.18 -11.12
CA LEU A 19 10.21 2.17 -11.76
C LEU A 19 9.67 0.75 -11.94
N CYS A 20 10.49 -0.16 -12.46
CA CYS A 20 10.11 -1.56 -12.64
C CYS A 20 9.72 -2.21 -11.30
N LEU A 21 10.51 -2.03 -10.25
CA LEU A 21 10.20 -2.58 -8.92
C LEU A 21 8.92 -1.97 -8.33
N LEU A 22 8.74 -0.65 -8.44
CA LEU A 22 7.56 0.04 -7.94
C LEU A 22 6.28 -0.42 -8.66
N ALA A 23 6.35 -0.70 -9.96
CA ALA A 23 5.22 -1.21 -10.74
C ALA A 23 4.97 -2.71 -10.53
N LEU A 24 6.02 -3.51 -10.47
CA LEU A 24 5.93 -4.97 -10.28
C LEU A 24 5.46 -5.34 -8.88
N ALA A 25 5.70 -4.51 -7.87
CA ALA A 25 5.26 -4.76 -6.51
C ALA A 25 3.72 -4.95 -6.39
N PRO A 26 2.86 -3.99 -6.76
CA PRO A 26 1.40 -4.17 -6.68
C PRO A 26 0.87 -5.17 -7.71
N LEU A 27 1.46 -5.21 -8.92
CA LEU A 27 1.05 -6.16 -9.96
C LEU A 27 1.35 -7.61 -9.54
N GLY A 28 2.51 -7.86 -8.95
CA GLY A 28 2.88 -9.18 -8.45
C GLY A 28 1.93 -9.68 -7.36
N CYS A 29 1.48 -8.80 -6.45
CA CYS A 29 0.43 -9.17 -5.49
C CYS A 29 -0.88 -9.52 -6.17
N ARG A 30 -1.31 -8.71 -7.16
CA ARG A 30 -2.57 -8.95 -7.88
C ARG A 30 -2.53 -10.23 -8.72
N LEU A 31 -1.36 -10.61 -9.22
CA LEU A 31 -1.13 -11.84 -9.99
C LEU A 31 -0.80 -13.04 -9.10
N GLY A 32 -0.78 -12.89 -7.77
CA GLY A 32 -0.51 -13.97 -6.82
C GLY A 32 0.95 -14.41 -6.73
N TRP A 33 1.91 -13.61 -7.23
CA TRP A 33 3.35 -13.94 -7.18
C TRP A 33 3.96 -13.82 -5.78
N GLY A 34 3.30 -13.11 -4.87
CA GLY A 34 3.80 -12.91 -3.52
C GLY A 34 2.78 -12.24 -2.60
N SER A 35 3.08 -12.27 -1.30
CA SER A 35 2.20 -11.69 -0.28
C SER A 35 2.21 -10.16 -0.31
N TYR A 36 1.12 -9.55 0.17
CA TYR A 36 1.04 -8.10 0.37
C TYR A 36 2.19 -7.56 1.23
N GLY A 37 2.63 -8.33 2.23
CA GLY A 37 3.75 -7.94 3.08
C GLY A 37 5.08 -7.83 2.31
N LEU A 38 5.36 -8.74 1.37
CA LEU A 38 6.56 -8.67 0.52
C LEU A 38 6.55 -7.39 -0.33
N SER A 39 5.42 -7.12 -0.97
CA SER A 39 5.26 -5.96 -1.85
C SER A 39 5.31 -4.63 -1.10
N LEU A 40 4.45 -4.47 -0.10
CA LEU A 40 4.30 -3.23 0.66
C LEU A 40 5.50 -2.93 1.56
N TYR A 41 6.04 -3.94 2.26
CA TYR A 41 7.07 -3.72 3.27
C TYR A 41 8.49 -3.96 2.78
N ARG A 42 8.70 -4.53 1.59
CA ARG A 42 10.05 -4.73 1.04
C ARG A 42 10.23 -4.09 -0.33
N LEU A 43 9.45 -4.48 -1.34
CA LEU A 43 9.69 -4.04 -2.71
C LEU A 43 9.46 -2.53 -2.90
N ILE A 44 8.38 -1.98 -2.36
CA ILE A 44 8.10 -0.54 -2.44
C ILE A 44 9.20 0.30 -1.76
N PRO A 45 9.61 0.02 -0.50
CA PRO A 45 10.73 0.72 0.13
C PRO A 45 12.05 0.59 -0.65
N ILE A 46 12.39 -0.61 -1.13
CA ILE A 46 13.62 -0.83 -1.93
C ILE A 46 13.59 0.01 -3.21
N SER A 47 12.45 0.07 -3.90
CA SER A 47 12.30 0.92 -5.09
C SER A 47 12.54 2.39 -4.79
N GLY A 48 12.05 2.89 -3.65
CA GLY A 48 12.28 4.26 -3.19
C GLY A 48 13.75 4.54 -2.87
N ILE A 49 14.45 3.60 -2.22
CA ILE A 49 15.89 3.72 -1.94
C ILE A 49 16.68 3.77 -3.25
N ILE A 50 16.40 2.88 -4.21
CA ILE A 50 17.07 2.87 -5.52
C ILE A 50 16.83 4.19 -6.27
N ALA A 51 15.59 4.71 -6.24
CA ALA A 51 15.26 6.00 -6.84
C ALA A 51 16.02 7.15 -6.16
N ALA A 52 16.15 7.13 -4.83
CA ALA A 52 16.91 8.14 -4.08
C ALA A 52 18.41 8.11 -4.44
N VAL A 53 18.98 6.92 -4.62
CA VAL A 53 20.37 6.78 -5.11
C VAL A 53 20.51 7.31 -6.53
N ALA A 54 19.54 7.08 -7.41
CA ALA A 54 19.54 7.63 -8.77
C ALA A 54 19.51 9.17 -8.77
N VAL A 55 18.68 9.76 -7.91
CA VAL A 55 18.60 11.21 -7.68
C VAL A 55 19.96 11.74 -7.20
N LEU A 56 20.53 11.13 -6.15
CA LEU A 56 21.81 11.55 -5.58
C LEU A 56 22.93 11.47 -6.62
N LEU A 57 23.01 10.38 -7.38
CA LEU A 57 23.99 10.20 -8.44
C LEU A 57 23.82 11.26 -9.55
N SER A 58 22.58 11.60 -9.89
CA SER A 58 22.28 12.64 -10.88
C SER A 58 22.74 14.01 -10.40
N VAL A 59 22.41 14.39 -9.16
CA VAL A 59 22.81 15.66 -8.55
C VAL A 59 24.32 15.76 -8.43
N LEU A 60 25.00 14.73 -7.91
CA LEU A 60 26.46 14.73 -7.75
C LEU A 60 27.18 14.80 -9.10
N THR A 61 26.68 14.09 -10.12
CA THR A 61 27.28 14.15 -11.46
C THR A 61 27.11 15.55 -12.07
N LEU A 62 25.92 16.14 -11.97
CA LEU A 62 25.66 17.49 -12.45
C LEU A 62 26.55 18.51 -11.72
N ALA A 63 26.69 18.41 -10.40
CA ALA A 63 27.49 19.35 -9.61
C ALA A 63 29.01 19.23 -9.87
N LEU A 64 29.55 18.01 -9.94
CA LEU A 64 30.99 17.76 -10.01
C LEU A 64 31.55 17.76 -11.44
N ALA A 65 30.71 17.47 -12.44
CA ALA A 65 31.15 17.27 -13.82
C ALA A 65 30.48 18.20 -14.83
N TRP A 66 29.71 19.21 -14.40
CA TRP A 66 28.95 20.12 -15.27
C TRP A 66 29.69 20.54 -16.55
N SER A 67 30.89 21.09 -16.42
CA SER A 67 31.71 21.60 -17.54
C SER A 67 32.25 20.53 -18.49
N ARG A 68 32.19 19.26 -18.08
CA ARG A 68 32.68 18.09 -18.85
C ARG A 68 31.54 17.30 -19.50
N LEU A 69 30.29 17.64 -19.20
CA LEU A 69 29.12 16.94 -19.72
C LEU A 69 28.72 17.48 -21.10
N ARG A 70 28.29 16.57 -21.98
CA ARG A 70 27.69 16.97 -23.26
C ARG A 70 26.22 17.34 -23.03
N ALA A 71 25.63 18.14 -23.92
CA ALA A 71 24.21 18.51 -23.84
C ALA A 71 23.28 17.29 -23.69
N ARG A 72 23.55 16.20 -24.40
CA ARG A 72 22.83 14.93 -24.24
C ARG A 72 22.90 14.37 -22.82
N ASP A 73 24.09 14.37 -22.22
CA ASP A 73 24.30 13.83 -20.88
C ASP A 73 23.58 14.69 -19.82
N LEU A 74 23.56 16.01 -20.00
CA LEU A 74 22.78 16.93 -19.17
C LEU A 74 21.28 16.61 -19.24
N VAL A 75 20.72 16.46 -20.44
CA VAL A 75 19.29 16.12 -20.62
C VAL A 75 18.96 14.78 -19.95
N LEU A 76 19.82 13.77 -20.11
CA LEU A 76 19.61 12.45 -19.52
C LEU A 76 19.69 12.48 -17.98
N LEU A 77 20.64 13.23 -17.40
CA LEU A 77 20.74 13.39 -15.96
C LEU A 77 19.55 14.17 -15.39
N CYS A 78 19.10 15.22 -16.09
CA CYS A 78 17.88 15.95 -15.70
C CYS A 78 16.64 15.04 -15.77
N ALA A 79 16.51 14.22 -16.81
CA ALA A 79 15.42 13.25 -16.92
C ALA A 79 15.49 12.20 -15.80
N ALA A 80 16.67 11.64 -15.51
CA ALA A 80 16.87 10.70 -14.42
C ALA A 80 16.55 11.33 -13.05
N LEU A 81 16.91 12.60 -12.86
CA LEU A 81 16.63 13.37 -11.65
C LEU A 81 15.12 13.59 -11.45
N VAL A 82 14.40 14.05 -12.48
CA VAL A 82 12.95 14.28 -12.41
C VAL A 82 12.21 12.96 -12.20
N LEU A 83 12.55 11.92 -12.96
CA LEU A 83 11.95 10.60 -12.82
C LEU A 83 12.25 10.01 -11.44
N GLY A 84 13.50 10.04 -11.00
CA GLY A 84 13.91 9.56 -9.69
C GLY A 84 13.19 10.30 -8.56
N GLY A 85 13.07 11.62 -8.64
CA GLY A 85 12.32 12.43 -7.67
C GLY A 85 10.84 12.04 -7.60
N ALA A 86 10.19 11.85 -8.75
CA ALA A 86 8.81 11.37 -8.81
C ALA A 86 8.66 9.96 -8.23
N LEU A 87 9.63 9.08 -8.45
CA LEU A 87 9.63 7.71 -7.93
C LEU A 87 9.90 7.64 -6.42
N VAL A 88 10.69 8.56 -5.86
CA VAL A 88 10.89 8.69 -4.41
C VAL A 88 9.62 9.17 -3.71
N TYR A 89 8.82 10.02 -4.37
CA TYR A 89 7.62 10.59 -3.79
C TYR A 89 6.64 9.52 -3.29
N VAL A 90 6.38 8.46 -4.08
CA VAL A 90 5.36 7.45 -3.71
C VAL A 90 5.74 6.67 -2.44
N PRO A 91 6.91 6.01 -2.35
CA PRO A 91 7.33 5.33 -1.12
C PRO A 91 7.54 6.31 0.05
N GLY A 92 8.02 7.52 -0.23
CA GLY A 92 8.23 8.55 0.80
C GLY A 92 6.93 9.01 1.44
N GLN A 93 5.90 9.30 0.64
CA GLN A 93 4.56 9.64 1.14
C GLN A 93 3.95 8.49 1.94
N TYR A 94 4.12 7.25 1.49
CA TYR A 94 3.65 6.09 2.22
C TYR A 94 4.34 5.94 3.58
N ALA A 95 5.67 6.09 3.63
CA ALA A 95 6.44 6.05 4.86
C ALA A 95 6.01 7.14 5.86
N LEU A 96 5.80 8.38 5.37
CA LEU A 96 5.31 9.50 6.19
C LEU A 96 3.94 9.21 6.77
N ARG A 97 2.96 8.81 5.95
CA ARG A 97 1.60 8.48 6.43
C ARG A 97 1.59 7.33 7.44
N ARG A 98 2.42 6.31 7.21
CA ARG A 98 2.53 5.18 8.15
C ARG A 98 3.12 5.59 9.50
N SER A 99 3.95 6.64 9.54
CA SER A 99 4.52 7.16 10.79
C SER A 99 3.54 8.03 11.58
N THR A 100 2.51 8.58 10.93
CA THR A 100 1.53 9.47 11.56
C THR A 100 0.19 8.81 11.87
N LEU A 101 -0.09 7.66 11.27
CA LEU A 101 -1.33 6.91 11.48
C LEU A 101 -1.10 5.72 12.43
N PRO A 102 -2.13 5.33 13.23
CA PRO A 102 -2.03 4.13 14.06
C PRO A 102 -1.77 2.90 13.18
N ALA A 103 -0.89 2.00 13.63
CA ALA A 103 -0.58 0.75 12.94
C ALA A 103 -1.66 -0.32 13.17
N ILE A 104 -2.93 0.05 12.97
CA ILE A 104 -4.11 -0.81 13.12
C ILE A 104 -4.80 -0.99 11.78
N HIS A 105 -5.37 -2.16 11.55
CA HIS A 105 -5.97 -2.55 10.26
C HIS A 105 -7.35 -3.20 10.39
N ASP A 106 -7.76 -3.59 11.60
CA ASP A 106 -9.14 -3.94 11.93
C ASP A 106 -9.74 -2.76 12.71
N ILE A 107 -10.86 -2.24 12.21
CA ILE A 107 -11.56 -1.08 12.76
C ILE A 107 -13.05 -1.41 12.79
N THR A 108 -13.68 -1.30 13.96
CA THR A 108 -15.11 -1.58 14.17
C THR A 108 -15.82 -0.35 14.75
N THR A 109 -17.08 -0.14 14.40
CA THR A 109 -17.90 0.90 15.06
C THR A 109 -18.32 0.49 16.47
N ASP A 110 -18.33 -0.81 16.77
CA ASP A 110 -18.61 -1.35 18.11
C ASP A 110 -17.42 -2.20 18.56
N THR A 111 -16.63 -1.68 19.49
CA THR A 111 -15.46 -2.37 20.08
C THR A 111 -15.83 -3.28 21.25
N VAL A 112 -17.04 -3.15 21.80
CA VAL A 112 -17.54 -3.97 22.93
C VAL A 112 -18.19 -5.25 22.40
N ASN A 113 -18.98 -5.14 21.34
CA ASN A 113 -19.67 -6.24 20.69
C ASN A 113 -19.49 -6.21 19.16
N PRO A 114 -18.26 -6.43 18.65
CA PRO A 114 -17.99 -6.38 17.22
C PRO A 114 -18.66 -7.53 16.45
N PRO A 115 -18.91 -7.36 15.14
CA PRO A 115 -19.40 -8.44 14.29
C PRO A 115 -18.50 -9.69 14.33
N GLN A 116 -19.13 -10.86 14.48
CA GLN A 116 -18.47 -12.16 14.53
C GLN A 116 -18.39 -12.78 13.13
N PHE A 117 -17.26 -13.42 12.81
CA PHE A 117 -17.07 -14.13 11.54
C PHE A 117 -17.06 -15.64 11.78
N SER A 118 -17.95 -16.39 11.13
CA SER A 118 -18.01 -17.86 11.25
C SER A 118 -17.87 -18.57 9.90
N ALA A 119 -18.69 -18.20 8.91
CA ALA A 119 -18.75 -18.89 7.61
C ALA A 119 -17.47 -18.75 6.77
N VAL A 120 -16.72 -17.66 6.93
CA VAL A 120 -15.52 -17.36 6.11
C VAL A 120 -14.24 -17.99 6.64
N LEU A 121 -14.26 -18.55 7.87
CA LEU A 121 -13.03 -18.96 8.57
C LEU A 121 -12.24 -20.02 7.80
N ALA A 122 -12.92 -21.06 7.28
CA ALA A 122 -12.28 -22.12 6.53
C ALA A 122 -11.65 -21.62 5.22
N ALA A 123 -12.34 -20.75 4.49
CA ALA A 123 -11.81 -20.15 3.26
C ALA A 123 -10.57 -19.30 3.54
N ARG A 124 -10.61 -18.47 4.58
CA ARG A 124 -9.46 -17.65 5.01
C ARG A 124 -8.27 -18.48 5.44
N ALA A 125 -8.49 -19.58 6.17
CA ALA A 125 -7.44 -20.49 6.58
C ALA A 125 -6.76 -21.15 5.37
N ASN A 126 -7.54 -21.57 4.36
CA ASN A 126 -7.01 -22.13 3.11
C ASN A 126 -6.15 -21.13 2.34
N GLU A 127 -6.49 -19.84 2.41
CA GLU A 127 -5.71 -18.74 1.81
C GLU A 127 -4.53 -18.27 2.68
N ARG A 128 -4.33 -18.88 3.86
CA ARG A 128 -3.34 -18.44 4.88
C ARG A 128 -3.51 -16.96 5.23
N ALA A 129 -4.76 -16.49 5.27
CA ALA A 129 -5.07 -15.13 5.68
C ALA A 129 -4.86 -14.94 7.19
N ALA A 130 -4.70 -13.68 7.61
CA ALA A 130 -4.59 -13.33 9.02
C ALA A 130 -5.87 -13.71 9.79
N SER A 131 -5.71 -13.95 11.11
CA SER A 131 -6.83 -14.21 12.02
C SER A 131 -7.85 -13.07 11.97
N VAL A 132 -9.12 -13.40 12.17
CA VAL A 132 -10.20 -12.42 12.34
C VAL A 132 -10.41 -12.00 13.79
N ASP A 133 -9.75 -12.67 14.73
CA ASP A 133 -9.95 -12.53 16.19
C ASP A 133 -8.84 -11.74 16.89
N ASP A 134 -7.98 -11.02 16.14
CA ASP A 134 -6.94 -10.15 16.73
C ASP A 134 -7.54 -8.86 17.33
N ARG A 135 -8.55 -9.00 18.20
CA ARG A 135 -9.33 -7.91 18.82
C ARG A 135 -9.02 -7.78 20.30
N SER A 136 -7.75 -7.62 20.60
CA SER A 136 -7.28 -7.46 21.97
C SER A 136 -7.79 -6.13 22.58
N PRO A 137 -7.93 -6.03 23.91
CA PRO A 137 -8.25 -4.77 24.58
C PRO A 137 -7.28 -3.62 24.21
N GLN A 138 -6.03 -3.96 23.92
CA GLN A 138 -5.01 -3.01 23.45
C GLN A 138 -5.38 -2.44 22.07
N LEU A 139 -5.91 -3.27 21.16
CA LEU A 139 -6.37 -2.79 19.85
C LEU A 139 -7.55 -1.81 20.01
N ALA A 140 -8.52 -2.13 20.85
CA ALA A 140 -9.66 -1.25 21.12
C ALA A 140 -9.22 0.11 21.68
N GLN A 141 -8.26 0.12 22.62
CA GLN A 141 -7.67 1.35 23.16
C GLN A 141 -6.95 2.17 22.08
N LEU A 142 -6.15 1.53 21.24
CA LEU A 142 -5.47 2.18 20.12
C LEU A 142 -6.47 2.79 19.13
N GLN A 143 -7.54 2.05 18.80
CA GLN A 143 -8.59 2.53 17.91
C GLN A 143 -9.31 3.73 18.52
N GLN A 144 -9.68 3.68 19.80
CA GLN A 144 -10.39 4.77 20.47
C GLN A 144 -9.53 6.03 20.59
N ALA A 145 -8.22 5.89 20.80
CA ALA A 145 -7.29 7.02 20.81
C ALA A 145 -7.14 7.66 19.42
N ALA A 146 -7.16 6.86 18.35
CA ALA A 146 -6.97 7.35 16.99
C ALA A 146 -8.27 7.83 16.31
N TYR A 147 -9.41 7.25 16.68
CA TYR A 147 -10.72 7.50 16.08
C TYR A 147 -11.79 7.70 17.18
N PRO A 148 -11.68 8.76 18.01
CA PRO A 148 -12.57 8.96 19.15
C PRO A 148 -14.03 9.20 18.75
N ASP A 149 -14.26 9.72 17.55
CA ASP A 149 -15.61 10.04 17.04
C ASP A 149 -16.30 8.86 16.35
N LEU A 150 -15.61 7.71 16.20
CA LEU A 150 -16.15 6.55 15.51
C LEU A 150 -17.17 5.81 16.40
N THR A 151 -18.44 5.84 16.01
CA THR A 151 -19.55 5.25 16.78
C THR A 151 -20.54 4.50 15.87
N PRO A 152 -21.33 3.53 16.40
CA PRO A 152 -22.36 2.85 15.63
C PRO A 152 -23.47 3.80 15.20
N ILE A 153 -24.01 3.57 14.00
CA ILE A 153 -25.21 4.25 13.54
C ILE A 153 -26.45 3.47 14.01
N THR A 154 -27.33 4.14 14.75
CA THR A 154 -28.63 3.58 15.14
C THR A 154 -29.70 3.98 14.13
N THR A 155 -30.41 2.99 13.58
CA THR A 155 -31.48 3.18 12.59
C THR A 155 -32.82 2.70 13.12
N GLN A 156 -33.92 3.29 12.62
CA GLN A 156 -35.29 2.84 12.90
C GLN A 156 -35.74 1.67 12.03
N VAL A 157 -34.90 1.24 11.07
CA VAL A 157 -35.17 0.10 10.19
C VAL A 157 -35.15 -1.19 11.01
N SER A 158 -36.16 -2.04 10.86
CA SER A 158 -36.21 -3.33 11.55
C SER A 158 -35.08 -4.26 11.09
N LYS A 159 -34.60 -5.16 11.97
CA LYS A 159 -33.56 -6.17 11.65
C LYS A 159 -33.87 -6.90 10.34
N ALA A 160 -35.11 -7.37 10.18
CA ALA A 160 -35.54 -8.10 9.00
C ALA A 160 -35.46 -7.27 7.72
N LYS A 161 -35.89 -6.00 7.75
CA LYS A 161 -35.83 -5.12 6.59
C LYS A 161 -34.38 -4.76 6.25
N ALA A 162 -33.57 -4.40 7.25
CA ALA A 162 -32.15 -4.10 7.06
C ALA A 162 -31.39 -5.29 6.46
N PHE A 163 -31.66 -6.51 6.94
CA PHE A 163 -31.08 -7.73 6.40
C PHE A 163 -31.46 -7.96 4.93
N GLN A 164 -32.74 -7.83 4.58
CA GLN A 164 -33.19 -8.02 3.20
C GLN A 164 -32.60 -6.97 2.24
N GLU A 165 -32.51 -5.71 2.67
CA GLU A 165 -31.87 -4.65 1.90
C GLU A 165 -30.38 -4.92 1.70
N ALA A 166 -29.65 -5.27 2.78
CA ALA A 166 -28.24 -5.62 2.71
C ALA A 166 -27.97 -6.84 1.82
N LEU A 167 -28.82 -7.88 1.93
CA LEU A 167 -28.74 -9.08 1.10
C LEU A 167 -29.04 -8.77 -0.37
N GLY A 168 -30.02 -7.91 -0.64
CA GLY A 168 -30.36 -7.45 -1.98
C GLY A 168 -29.20 -6.73 -2.65
N VAL A 169 -28.52 -5.83 -1.91
CA VAL A 169 -27.30 -5.16 -2.37
C VAL A 169 -26.17 -6.16 -2.59
N ALA A 170 -25.91 -7.07 -1.65
CA ALA A 170 -24.86 -8.06 -1.78
C ALA A 170 -25.05 -8.95 -3.03
N LYS A 171 -26.29 -9.31 -3.36
CA LYS A 171 -26.63 -10.11 -4.56
C LYS A 171 -26.48 -9.33 -5.87
N SER A 172 -26.58 -8.00 -5.86
CA SER A 172 -26.45 -7.18 -7.06
C SER A 172 -25.00 -6.78 -7.37
N MET A 173 -24.07 -6.95 -6.41
CA MET A 173 -22.67 -6.60 -6.58
C MET A 173 -21.94 -7.56 -7.53
N PRO A 174 -21.39 -7.08 -8.65
CA PRO A 174 -20.62 -7.92 -9.55
C PRO A 174 -19.33 -8.40 -8.88
N GLY A 175 -19.06 -9.70 -8.99
CA GLY A 175 -17.87 -10.32 -8.43
C GLY A 175 -17.94 -10.66 -6.93
N TRP A 176 -19.07 -10.40 -6.27
CA TRP A 176 -19.28 -10.86 -4.90
C TRP A 176 -19.82 -12.29 -4.88
N ILE A 177 -19.30 -13.11 -3.97
CA ILE A 177 -19.77 -14.47 -3.70
C ILE A 177 -20.30 -14.49 -2.27
N ILE A 178 -21.60 -14.68 -2.12
CA ILE A 178 -22.24 -14.81 -0.81
C ILE A 178 -21.97 -16.23 -0.30
N VAL A 179 -21.07 -16.37 0.67
CA VAL A 179 -20.69 -17.66 1.26
C VAL A 179 -21.68 -18.16 2.31
N ALA A 180 -22.42 -17.24 2.94
CA ALA A 180 -23.50 -17.54 3.89
C ALA A 180 -24.45 -16.34 4.01
N SER A 181 -25.70 -16.62 4.36
CA SER A 181 -26.70 -15.61 4.72
C SER A 181 -27.61 -16.17 5.81
N ASP A 182 -27.65 -15.53 6.97
CA ASP A 182 -28.45 -15.96 8.11
C ASP A 182 -29.15 -14.72 8.70
N ALA A 183 -30.48 -14.74 8.70
CA ALA A 183 -31.29 -13.63 9.22
C ALA A 183 -31.41 -13.67 10.76
N ASP A 184 -31.13 -14.83 11.35
CA ASP A 184 -31.32 -15.12 12.77
C ASP A 184 -30.01 -15.10 13.55
N ALA A 185 -28.87 -15.05 12.86
CA ALA A 185 -27.53 -14.82 13.42
C ALA A 185 -27.44 -13.57 14.33
#